data_AF-A0A9X0UDG0-F1
#
_entry.id   AF-A0A9X0UDG0-F1
#
_cell.length_a   1.000
_cell.length_b   1.000
_cell.length_c   1.000
_cell.angle_alpha   90.00
_cell.angle_beta   90.00
_cell.angle_gamma   90.00
#
_symmetry.space_group_name_H-M   'P 1'
#
loop_
_entity.id
_entity.type
_entity.pdbx_description
1 polymer ?
#
loop_
_entity_poly.entity_id
_entity_poly.type
_entity_poly.pdbx_seq_one_letter_code
_entity_poly.pdbx_strand_id
1 'polypeptide(L)'
;MFPLRTDLLYAGAMPDPTPEPQHRPPRYLDAVAFARGRARVRLGELAEVLAVDAETADAFLSCLQAEGVIGPRTLSGWWPVLPAPEPAAPATLAVAALEAAVERLQRAVEAARQRAEAAQRRALVAERRVTELESRPRTLTAGDERLTTLKRLLARELHPDQPGSPAERSLREALFKRLWPKLEAL
;
A
#
# COMPACT_ATOMS: atom_id res chain seq x y z
N MET A 1 -10.42 -49.08 22.61
CA MET A 1 -11.82 -49.56 22.66
C MET A 1 -12.42 -49.05 23.96
N PHE A 2 -13.63 -48.47 23.90
CA PHE A 2 -14.29 -47.54 24.86
C PHE A 2 -13.86 -46.06 24.77
N PRO A 3 -14.81 -45.09 24.90
CA PRO A 3 -15.91 -44.90 23.95
C PRO A 3 -16.05 -43.44 23.50
N LEU A 4 -16.89 -43.28 22.47
CA LEU A 4 -17.40 -42.04 21.89
C LEU A 4 -17.93 -41.06 22.95
N ARG A 5 -17.54 -39.78 22.83
CA ARG A 5 -18.34 -38.65 23.31
C ARG A 5 -18.84 -37.85 22.10
N THR A 6 -20.13 -38.05 21.87
CA THR A 6 -21.06 -37.29 21.06
C THR A 6 -21.16 -35.84 21.52
N ASP A 7 -21.43 -34.97 20.56
CA ASP A 7 -22.21 -33.73 20.67
C ASP A 7 -21.68 -32.60 21.56
N LEU A 8 -20.96 -31.67 20.93
CA LEU A 8 -21.15 -30.24 21.20
C LEU A 8 -21.53 -29.56 19.89
N LEU A 9 -22.85 -29.67 19.62
CA LEU A 9 -23.60 -28.73 18.81
C LEU A 9 -23.29 -27.31 19.31
N TYR A 10 -22.39 -26.62 18.62
CA TYR A 10 -22.24 -25.18 18.76
C TYR A 10 -23.43 -24.55 18.04
N ALA A 11 -24.58 -24.55 18.72
CA ALA A 11 -25.68 -23.64 18.45
C ALA A 11 -25.18 -22.24 18.83
N GLY A 12 -24.35 -21.66 17.96
CA GLY A 12 -24.13 -20.23 17.94
C GLY A 12 -25.48 -19.60 17.66
N ALA A 13 -26.14 -19.14 18.72
CA ALA A 13 -27.21 -18.19 18.63
C ALA A 13 -26.70 -17.02 17.79
N MET A 14 -27.06 -17.04 16.50
CA MET A 14 -26.91 -15.89 15.63
C MET A 14 -27.59 -14.72 16.36
N PRO A 15 -26.88 -13.59 16.58
CA PRO A 15 -27.57 -12.38 16.98
C PRO A 15 -28.66 -12.12 15.95
N ASP A 16 -29.86 -11.93 16.48
CA ASP A 16 -31.07 -11.48 15.80
C ASP A 16 -30.69 -10.56 14.62
N PRO A 17 -31.15 -10.82 13.37
CA PRO A 17 -30.86 -9.92 12.28
C PRO A 17 -31.29 -8.52 12.68
N THR A 18 -30.31 -7.63 12.84
CA THR A 18 -30.50 -6.18 12.81
C THR A 18 -31.60 -5.91 11.79
N PRO A 19 -32.74 -5.30 12.17
CA PRO A 19 -33.81 -5.08 11.22
C PRO A 19 -33.22 -4.31 10.05
N GLU A 20 -33.27 -4.94 8.86
CA GLU A 20 -32.84 -4.33 7.61
C GLU A 20 -33.42 -2.90 7.52
N PRO A 21 -32.71 -1.95 6.88
CA PRO A 21 -33.19 -0.58 6.74
C PRO A 21 -34.56 -0.61 6.07
N GLN A 22 -35.60 -0.49 6.90
CA GLN A 22 -36.98 -0.54 6.48
C GLN A 22 -37.16 0.52 5.40
N HIS A 23 -37.72 0.08 4.27
CA HIS A 23 -37.96 0.88 3.09
C HIS A 23 -38.53 2.24 3.50
N ARG A 24 -37.71 3.31 3.40
CA ARG A 24 -38.13 4.63 3.87
C ARG A 24 -39.32 5.07 3.02
N PRO A 25 -40.51 5.26 3.62
CA PRO A 25 -41.67 5.70 2.86
C PRO A 25 -41.40 7.07 2.20
N PRO A 26 -41.97 7.32 1.01
CA PRO A 26 -41.83 8.61 0.34
C PRO A 26 -42.32 9.72 1.27
N ARG A 27 -41.61 10.85 1.32
CA ARG A 27 -41.83 11.98 2.25
C ARG A 27 -41.45 11.73 3.73
N TYR A 28 -40.69 10.67 4.02
CA TYR A 28 -40.12 10.45 5.36
C TYR A 28 -39.34 11.67 5.90
N LEU A 29 -38.60 12.38 5.04
CA LEU A 29 -37.86 13.58 5.44
C LEU A 29 -38.78 14.71 5.93
N ASP A 30 -39.99 14.83 5.39
CA ASP A 30 -40.99 15.81 5.85
C ASP A 30 -41.46 15.45 7.26
N ALA A 31 -41.65 14.15 7.54
CA ALA A 31 -41.99 13.65 8.88
C ALA A 31 -40.88 13.88 9.91
N VAL A 32 -39.60 13.70 9.51
CA VAL A 32 -38.45 14.03 10.35
C VAL A 32 -38.40 15.53 10.68
N ALA A 33 -38.59 16.38 9.67
CA ALA A 33 -38.60 17.84 9.85
C ALA A 33 -39.75 18.28 10.78
N PHE A 34 -40.94 17.71 10.60
CA PHE A 34 -42.09 17.94 11.46
C PHE A 34 -41.84 17.52 12.91
N ALA A 35 -41.25 16.35 13.13
CA ALA A 35 -40.95 15.84 14.48
C ALA A 35 -39.91 16.70 15.20
N ARG A 36 -38.83 17.11 14.51
CA ARG A 36 -37.72 17.87 15.11
C ARG A 36 -38.11 19.28 15.62
N GLY A 37 -39.23 19.83 15.15
CA GLY A 37 -39.75 21.12 15.61
C GLY A 37 -40.63 21.04 16.87
N ARG A 38 -40.86 19.85 17.43
CA ARG A 38 -41.83 19.62 18.51
C ARG A 38 -41.22 18.82 19.66
N ALA A 39 -41.80 18.97 20.86
CA ALA A 39 -41.45 18.14 22.02
C ALA A 39 -42.11 16.74 21.97
N ARG A 40 -43.21 16.61 21.23
CA ARG A 40 -44.01 15.38 21.10
C ARG A 40 -44.78 15.37 19.78
N VAL A 41 -45.03 14.19 19.26
CA VAL A 41 -45.78 13.94 18.02
C VAL A 41 -46.91 12.96 18.29
N ARG A 42 -48.03 13.11 17.58
CA ARG A 42 -49.18 12.20 17.61
C ARG A 42 -49.51 11.75 16.19
N LEU A 43 -49.91 10.49 16.03
CA LEU A 43 -50.28 9.90 14.73
C LEU A 43 -51.27 10.76 13.94
N GLY A 44 -52.38 11.17 14.56
CA GLY A 44 -53.42 11.95 13.88
C GLY A 44 -52.93 13.33 13.42
N GLU A 45 -52.09 14.00 14.23
CA GLU A 45 -51.51 15.30 13.84
C GLU A 45 -50.51 15.16 12.70
N LEU A 46 -49.72 14.08 12.71
CA LEU A 46 -48.76 13.79 11.64
C LEU A 46 -49.49 13.50 10.32
N ALA A 47 -50.53 12.66 10.37
CA ALA A 47 -51.36 12.32 9.22
C ALA A 47 -52.03 13.57 8.61
N GLU A 48 -52.60 14.43 9.46
CA GLU A 48 -53.27 15.66 9.03
C GLU A 48 -52.29 16.66 8.40
N VAL A 49 -51.15 16.93 9.03
CA VAL A 49 -50.20 17.93 8.55
C VAL A 49 -49.50 17.50 7.26
N LEU A 50 -49.18 16.21 7.13
CA LEU A 50 -48.54 15.68 5.92
C LEU A 50 -49.55 15.29 4.83
N ALA A 51 -50.86 15.41 5.13
CA ALA A 51 -51.97 14.99 4.26
C ALA A 51 -51.81 13.54 3.77
N VAL A 52 -51.48 12.63 4.69
CA VAL A 52 -51.32 11.19 4.44
C VAL A 52 -52.34 10.39 5.23
N ASP A 53 -52.59 9.16 4.81
CA ASP A 53 -53.42 8.24 5.58
C ASP A 53 -52.73 7.78 6.89
N ALA A 54 -53.53 7.18 7.78
CA ALA A 54 -53.07 6.76 9.09
C ALA A 54 -52.03 5.62 9.06
N GLU A 55 -52.05 4.77 8.02
CA GLU A 55 -51.11 3.66 7.86
C GLU A 55 -49.73 4.18 7.46
N THR A 56 -49.69 5.11 6.51
CA THR A 56 -48.47 5.81 6.09
C THR A 56 -47.89 6.64 7.25
N ALA A 57 -48.74 7.31 8.04
CA ALA A 57 -48.29 8.03 9.24
C ALA A 57 -47.71 7.10 10.32
N ASP A 58 -48.26 5.91 10.50
CA ASP A 58 -47.76 4.92 11.47
C ASP A 58 -46.42 4.34 11.01
N ALA A 59 -46.26 4.11 9.69
CA ALA A 59 -44.99 3.73 9.09
C ALA A 59 -43.91 4.81 9.30
N PHE A 60 -44.25 6.10 9.17
CA PHE A 60 -43.33 7.20 9.49
C PHE A 60 -42.91 7.17 10.97
N LEU A 61 -43.85 7.01 11.90
CA LEU A 61 -43.53 6.95 13.33
C LEU A 61 -42.68 5.73 13.69
N SER A 62 -42.94 4.58 13.08
CA SER A 62 -42.13 3.37 13.25
C SER A 62 -40.68 3.59 12.79
N CYS A 63 -40.49 4.22 11.63
CA CYS A 63 -39.16 4.59 11.13
C CYS A 63 -38.47 5.62 12.04
N LEU A 64 -39.19 6.65 12.49
CA LEU A 64 -38.66 7.68 13.39
C LEU A 64 -38.23 7.09 14.75
N GLN A 65 -38.96 6.10 15.25
CA GLN A 65 -38.63 5.42 16.50
C GLN A 65 -37.41 4.50 16.32
N ALA A 66 -37.32 3.78 15.20
CA ALA A 66 -36.17 2.94 14.87
C ALA A 66 -34.89 3.75 14.68
N GLU A 67 -34.99 4.95 14.09
CA GLU A 67 -33.85 5.88 13.93
C GLU A 67 -33.54 6.69 15.20
N GLY A 68 -34.27 6.48 16.29
CA GLY A 68 -34.04 7.16 17.58
C GLY A 68 -34.38 8.65 17.56
N VAL A 69 -35.19 9.12 16.61
CA VAL A 69 -35.68 10.50 16.55
C VAL A 69 -36.81 10.72 17.55
N ILE A 70 -37.63 9.71 17.78
CA ILE A 70 -38.72 9.72 18.77
C ILE A 70 -38.58 8.52 19.72
N GLY A 71 -39.06 8.70 20.95
CA GLY A 71 -39.10 7.65 21.96
C GLY A 71 -40.33 6.75 21.82
N PRO A 72 -40.49 5.76 22.73
CA PRO A 72 -41.61 4.84 22.70
C PRO A 72 -42.94 5.57 22.90
N ARG A 73 -44.00 5.04 22.26
CA ARG A 73 -45.36 5.55 22.41
C ARG A 73 -45.79 5.50 23.88
N THR A 74 -46.23 6.64 24.39
CA THR A 74 -46.80 6.75 25.74
C THR A 74 -48.25 6.26 25.78
N LEU A 75 -48.76 5.93 26.97
CA LEU A 75 -50.14 5.49 27.19
C LEU A 75 -51.19 6.53 26.75
N SER A 76 -50.82 7.81 26.68
CA SER A 76 -51.69 8.89 26.18
C SER A 76 -51.72 8.99 24.65
N GLY A 77 -50.98 8.13 23.94
CA GLY A 77 -50.91 8.10 22.48
C GLY A 77 -49.96 9.11 21.86
N TRP A 78 -49.05 9.68 22.66
CA TRP A 78 -48.01 10.60 22.19
C TRP A 78 -46.65 9.91 22.11
N TRP A 79 -45.85 10.28 21.12
CA TRP A 79 -44.44 9.92 21.01
C TRP A 79 -43.59 11.13 21.43
N PRO A 80 -42.76 11.01 22.48
CA PRO A 80 -41.84 12.07 22.85
C PRO A 80 -40.75 12.19 21.78
N VAL A 81 -40.42 13.41 21.37
CA VAL A 81 -39.29 13.63 20.45
C VAL A 81 -38.02 13.59 21.27
N LEU A 82 -37.09 12.73 20.90
CA LEU A 82 -35.82 12.64 21.60
C LEU A 82 -34.96 13.84 21.17
N PRO A 83 -34.28 14.50 22.12
CA PRO A 83 -33.34 15.55 21.76
C PRO A 83 -32.32 14.96 20.78
N ALA A 84 -32.01 15.70 19.71
CA ALA A 84 -30.95 15.30 18.81
C ALA A 84 -29.71 14.99 19.66
N PRO A 85 -29.01 13.87 19.43
CA PRO A 85 -27.80 13.59 20.16
C PRO A 85 -26.90 14.81 20.00
N GLU A 86 -26.61 15.50 21.11
CA GLU A 86 -25.64 16.59 21.07
C GLU A 86 -24.40 16.04 20.37
N PRO A 87 -23.81 16.77 19.41
CA PRO A 87 -22.56 16.34 18.82
C PRO A 87 -21.56 16.24 19.96
N ALA A 88 -21.33 15.02 20.43
CA ALA A 88 -20.46 14.79 21.56
C ALA A 88 -19.11 15.38 21.17
N ALA A 89 -18.62 16.37 21.92
CA ALA A 89 -17.29 16.96 21.77
C ALA A 89 -16.16 15.97 21.39
N PRO A 90 -16.15 14.68 21.84
CA PRO A 90 -15.20 13.69 21.34
C PRO A 90 -15.24 13.40 19.83
N ALA A 91 -16.40 13.49 19.17
CA ALA A 91 -16.55 13.18 17.74
C ALA A 91 -15.90 14.26 16.86
N THR A 92 -16.05 15.53 17.21
CA THR A 92 -15.41 16.66 16.50
C THR A 92 -13.89 16.61 16.65
N LEU A 93 -13.38 16.25 17.83
CA LEU A 93 -11.95 16.03 18.07
C LEU A 93 -11.42 14.83 17.27
N ALA A 94 -12.21 13.75 17.15
CA ALA A 94 -11.83 12.59 16.35
C ALA A 94 -11.77 12.91 14.85
N VAL A 95 -12.70 13.72 14.33
CA VAL A 95 -12.69 14.18 12.93
C VAL A 95 -11.46 15.05 12.65
N ALA A 96 -11.16 16.03 13.50
CA ALA A 96 -9.98 16.87 13.34
C ALA A 96 -8.66 16.08 13.41
N ALA A 97 -8.60 15.07 14.31
CA ALA A 97 -7.44 14.18 14.40
C ALA A 97 -7.27 13.31 13.14
N LEU A 98 -8.37 12.85 12.54
CA LEU A 98 -8.37 12.10 11.29
C LEU A 98 -7.92 12.97 10.12
N GLU A 99 -8.42 14.20 10.01
CA GLU A 99 -8.01 15.16 8.97
C GLU A 99 -6.51 15.44 9.05
N ALA A 100 -5.99 15.70 10.25
CA ALA A 100 -4.55 15.89 10.46
C ALA A 100 -3.73 14.63 10.14
N ALA A 101 -4.28 13.43 10.35
CA ALA A 101 -3.63 12.18 9.95
C ALA A 101 -3.59 12.02 8.42
N VAL A 102 -4.68 12.35 7.72
CA VAL A 102 -4.77 12.32 6.26
C VAL A 102 -3.77 13.29 5.64
N GLU A 103 -3.68 14.53 6.12
CA GLU A 103 -2.70 15.51 5.60
C GLU A 103 -1.26 15.06 5.82
N ARG A 104 -0.95 14.43 6.95
CA ARG A 104 0.39 13.88 7.22
C ARG A 104 0.72 12.74 6.27
N LEU A 105 -0.23 11.84 6.03
CA LEU A 105 -0.06 10.73 5.08
C LEU A 105 0.14 11.24 3.66
N GLN A 106 -0.65 12.22 3.21
CA GLN A 106 -0.50 12.82 1.89
C GLN A 106 0.90 13.45 1.70
N ARG A 107 1.37 14.21 2.70
CA ARG A 107 2.74 14.77 2.69
C ARG A 107 3.81 13.69 2.66
N ALA A 108 3.63 12.60 3.40
CA ALA A 108 4.58 11.49 3.42
C ALA A 108 4.65 10.76 2.07
N VAL A 109 3.50 10.53 1.43
CA VAL A 109 3.40 9.91 0.10
C VAL A 109 4.08 10.77 -0.95
N GLU A 110 3.83 12.07 -0.96
CA GLU A 110 4.44 12.99 -1.91
C GLU A 110 5.97 13.05 -1.74
N ALA A 111 6.44 13.13 -0.49
CA ALA A 111 7.88 13.08 -0.21
C ALA A 111 8.52 11.74 -0.63
N ALA A 112 7.82 10.62 -0.46
CA ALA A 112 8.31 9.31 -0.90
C ALA A 112 8.41 9.24 -2.42
N ARG A 113 7.41 9.76 -3.14
CA ARG A 113 7.39 9.83 -4.61
C ARG A 113 8.56 10.65 -5.14
N GLN A 114 8.80 11.84 -4.59
CA GLN A 114 9.90 12.70 -5.01
C GLN A 114 11.28 12.03 -4.81
N ARG A 115 11.46 11.30 -3.71
CA ARG A 115 12.69 10.52 -3.46
C ARG A 115 12.85 9.40 -4.48
N ALA A 116 11.79 8.68 -4.80
CA ALA A 116 11.81 7.61 -5.80
C ALA A 116 12.17 8.15 -7.20
N GLU A 117 11.56 9.26 -7.62
CA GLU A 117 11.85 9.91 -8.90
C GLU A 117 13.30 10.44 -8.97
N ALA A 118 13.83 10.97 -7.86
CA ALA A 118 15.23 11.39 -7.78
C ALA A 118 16.18 10.19 -7.88
N ALA A 119 15.87 9.07 -7.21
CA ALA A 119 16.65 7.84 -7.29
C ALA A 119 16.64 7.26 -8.71
N GLN A 120 15.47 7.21 -9.35
CA GLN A 120 15.33 6.72 -10.72
C GLN A 120 16.13 7.57 -11.72
N ARG A 121 16.10 8.90 -11.59
CA ARG A 121 16.93 9.78 -12.41
C ARG A 121 18.43 9.51 -12.24
N ARG A 122 18.88 9.28 -11.00
CA ARG A 122 20.28 8.93 -10.72
C ARG A 122 20.65 7.57 -11.31
N ALA A 123 19.77 6.58 -11.21
CA ALA A 123 19.96 5.26 -11.81
C ALA A 123 20.11 5.36 -13.33
N LEU A 124 19.21 6.08 -14.01
CA LEU A 124 19.30 6.29 -15.46
C LEU A 124 20.58 6.99 -15.90
N VAL A 125 21.06 7.98 -15.13
CA VAL A 125 22.34 8.63 -15.40
C VAL A 125 23.51 7.66 -15.18
N ALA A 126 23.46 6.84 -14.14
CA ALA A 126 24.49 5.83 -13.88
C ALA A 126 24.53 4.77 -14.97
N GLU A 127 23.36 4.26 -15.40
CA GLU A 127 23.24 3.29 -16.50
C GLU A 127 23.82 3.86 -17.79
N ARG A 128 23.47 5.10 -18.17
CA ARG A 128 24.05 5.75 -19.34
C ARG A 128 25.57 5.86 -19.26
N ARG A 129 26.12 6.17 -18.08
CA ARG A 129 27.57 6.22 -17.87
C ARG A 129 28.22 4.84 -18.02
N VAL A 130 27.59 3.79 -17.49
CA VAL A 130 28.08 2.41 -17.65
C VAL A 130 28.07 2.03 -19.14
N THR A 131 26.95 2.25 -19.84
CA THR A 131 26.88 1.99 -21.28
C THR A 131 27.89 2.81 -22.07
N GLU A 132 28.13 4.08 -21.70
CA GLU A 132 29.18 4.89 -22.32
C GLU A 132 30.56 4.25 -22.10
N LEU A 133 30.88 3.83 -20.87
CA LEU A 133 32.15 3.17 -20.55
C LEU A 133 32.32 1.81 -21.24
N GLU A 134 31.25 1.04 -21.40
CA GLU A 134 31.25 -0.24 -22.11
C GLU A 134 31.39 -0.05 -23.63
N SER A 135 30.78 1.00 -24.18
CA SER A 135 30.85 1.33 -25.61
C SER A 135 32.17 1.97 -26.03
N ARG A 136 32.95 2.50 -25.07
CA ARG A 136 34.31 2.96 -25.35
C ARG A 136 35.14 1.75 -25.79
N PRO A 137 35.78 1.80 -26.98
CA PRO A 137 36.72 0.77 -27.35
C PRO A 137 37.77 0.70 -26.23
N ARG A 138 38.03 -0.50 -25.70
CA ARG A 138 39.17 -0.73 -24.80
C ARG A 138 40.41 -0.37 -25.59
N THR A 139 40.84 0.90 -25.51
CA THR A 139 42.17 1.28 -25.93
C THR A 139 43.09 0.45 -25.06
N LEU A 140 43.88 -0.42 -25.68
CA LEU A 140 44.97 -1.12 -25.02
C LEU A 140 45.65 -0.08 -24.16
N THR A 141 45.64 -0.28 -22.85
CA THR A 141 46.25 0.70 -21.97
C THR A 141 47.72 0.80 -22.34
N ALA A 142 48.38 1.93 -22.10
CA ALA A 142 49.83 2.02 -22.33
C ALA A 142 50.62 0.90 -21.60
N GLY A 143 50.02 0.29 -20.56
CA GLY A 143 50.52 -0.92 -19.92
C GLY A 143 50.41 -2.18 -20.78
N ASP A 144 49.30 -2.40 -21.47
CA ASP A 144 49.06 -3.55 -22.33
C ASP A 144 49.98 -3.54 -23.57
N GLU A 145 50.22 -2.36 -24.14
CA GLU A 145 51.17 -2.19 -25.26
C GLU A 145 52.62 -2.43 -24.82
N ARG A 146 53.00 -1.94 -23.62
CA ARG A 146 54.32 -2.20 -23.03
C ARG A 146 54.49 -3.68 -22.72
N LEU A 147 53.49 -4.33 -22.14
CA LEU A 147 53.51 -5.76 -21.85
C LEU A 147 53.61 -6.58 -23.14
N THR A 148 52.86 -6.22 -24.18
CA THR A 148 52.93 -6.88 -25.50
C THR A 148 54.31 -6.71 -26.13
N THR A 149 54.88 -5.52 -26.05
CA THR A 149 56.26 -5.25 -26.51
C THR A 149 57.28 -6.07 -25.74
N LEU A 150 57.17 -6.15 -24.41
CA LEU A 150 58.03 -6.97 -23.56
C LEU A 150 57.89 -8.46 -23.86
N LYS A 151 56.66 -8.96 -24.05
CA LYS A 151 56.39 -10.35 -24.47
C LYS A 151 57.08 -10.66 -25.79
N ARG A 152 57.02 -9.76 -26.79
CA ARG A 152 57.71 -9.92 -28.07
C ARG A 152 59.23 -9.89 -27.93
N LEU A 153 59.79 -8.98 -27.13
CA LEU A 153 61.23 -8.92 -26.88
C LEU A 153 61.74 -10.18 -26.19
N LEU A 154 61.05 -10.65 -25.15
CA LEU A 154 61.40 -11.88 -24.44
C LEU A 154 61.26 -13.11 -25.33
N ALA A 155 60.17 -13.20 -26.11
CA ALA A 155 59.99 -14.28 -27.09
C ALA A 155 61.10 -14.28 -28.13
N ARG A 156 61.60 -13.10 -28.55
CA ARG A 156 62.74 -13.01 -29.45
C ARG A 156 64.00 -13.53 -28.79
N GLU A 157 64.45 -12.92 -27.68
CA GLU A 157 65.77 -13.19 -27.06
C GLU A 157 65.87 -14.56 -26.36
N LEU A 158 64.75 -15.12 -25.91
CA LEU A 158 64.72 -16.38 -25.14
C LEU A 158 64.12 -17.54 -25.93
N HIS A 159 63.86 -17.39 -27.23
CA HIS A 159 63.33 -18.50 -28.04
C HIS A 159 64.33 -19.66 -28.07
N PRO A 160 63.88 -20.92 -27.89
CA PRO A 160 64.76 -22.10 -27.98
C PRO A 160 65.40 -22.27 -29.35
N ASP A 161 64.77 -21.75 -30.42
CA ASP A 161 65.27 -21.84 -31.79
C ASP A 161 66.29 -20.76 -32.17
N GLN A 162 66.64 -19.86 -31.25
CA GLN A 162 67.68 -18.88 -31.53
C GLN A 162 69.06 -19.56 -31.68
N PRO A 163 69.92 -19.07 -32.59
CA PRO A 163 71.29 -19.56 -32.70
C PRO A 163 72.07 -19.28 -31.41
N GLY A 164 72.95 -20.21 -31.04
CA GLY A 164 73.71 -20.18 -29.79
C GLY A 164 74.39 -21.51 -29.51
N SER A 165 75.30 -21.52 -28.53
CA SER A 165 75.95 -22.74 -28.06
C SER A 165 74.95 -23.72 -27.41
N PRO A 166 75.26 -25.02 -27.32
CA PRO A 166 74.39 -26.00 -26.68
C PRO A 166 74.00 -25.62 -25.24
N ALA A 167 74.93 -25.06 -24.47
CA ALA A 167 74.68 -24.60 -23.11
C ALA A 167 73.72 -23.40 -23.06
N GLU A 168 73.86 -22.44 -23.98
CA GLU A 168 72.97 -21.28 -24.08
C GLU A 168 71.56 -21.69 -24.52
N ARG A 169 71.42 -22.66 -25.42
CA ARG A 169 70.11 -23.20 -25.82
C ARG A 169 69.39 -23.85 -24.64
N SER A 170 70.07 -24.71 -23.88
CA SER A 170 69.48 -25.32 -22.69
C SER A 170 69.09 -24.29 -21.62
N LEU A 171 69.89 -23.24 -21.44
CA LEU A 171 69.56 -22.15 -20.52
C LEU A 171 68.34 -21.34 -20.98
N ARG A 172 68.27 -20.97 -22.28
CA ARG A 172 67.12 -20.25 -22.85
C ARG A 172 65.84 -21.09 -22.73
N GLU A 173 65.90 -22.38 -23.04
CA GLU A 173 64.75 -23.27 -22.92
C GLU A 173 64.25 -23.37 -21.46
N ALA A 174 65.15 -23.50 -20.49
CA ALA A 174 64.80 -23.52 -19.08
C ALA A 174 64.19 -22.20 -18.60
N LEU A 175 64.75 -21.06 -19.03
CA LEU A 175 64.23 -19.73 -18.73
C LEU A 175 62.86 -19.50 -19.37
N PHE A 176 62.68 -19.89 -20.63
CA PHE A 176 61.42 -19.78 -21.36
C PHE A 176 60.31 -20.57 -20.67
N LYS A 177 60.55 -21.85 -20.36
CA LYS A 177 59.59 -22.71 -19.64
C LYS A 177 59.20 -22.16 -18.26
N ARG A 178 60.12 -21.47 -17.58
CA ARG A 178 59.88 -20.90 -16.24
C ARG A 178 59.17 -19.55 -16.26
N LEU A 179 59.49 -18.70 -17.22
CA LEU A 179 59.02 -17.30 -17.27
C LEU A 179 57.73 -17.16 -18.08
N TRP A 180 57.56 -17.94 -19.15
CA TRP A 180 56.43 -17.80 -20.06
C TRP A 180 55.05 -18.02 -19.40
N PRO A 181 54.83 -19.08 -18.59
CA PRO A 181 53.54 -19.28 -17.91
C PRO A 181 53.20 -18.13 -16.95
N LYS A 182 54.22 -17.52 -16.33
CA LYS A 182 54.03 -16.39 -15.42
C LYS A 182 53.65 -15.11 -16.17
N LEU A 183 54.13 -14.94 -17.40
CA LEU A 183 53.77 -13.82 -18.26
C LEU A 183 52.37 -13.98 -18.88
N GLU A 184 51.90 -15.22 -19.08
CA GLU A 184 50.52 -15.49 -19.51
C GLU A 184 49.49 -15.30 -18.39
N ALA A 185 49.90 -15.49 -17.13
CA ALA A 185 49.06 -15.28 -15.96
C ALA A 185 48.92 -13.79 -15.54
N LEU A 186 49.66 -12.89 -16.20
CA LEU A 186 49.62 -11.42 -16.02
C LEU A 186 48.76 -10.78 -17.11
#